data_AF-A0AAQ0M2G8-F1
#
_entry.id   AF-A0AAQ0M2G8-F1
#
_cell.length_a   1.000
_cell.length_b   1.000
_cell.length_c   1.000
_cell.angle_alpha   90.00
_cell.angle_beta   90.00
_cell.angle_gamma   90.00
#
_symmetry.space_group_name_H-M   'P 1'
#
loop_
_entity.id
_entity.type
_entity.pdbx_description
1 polymer ?
#
loop_
_entity_poly.entity_id
_entity_poly.type
_entity_poly.pdbx_seq_one_letter_code
_entity_poly.pdbx_strand_id
1 'polypeptide(L)'
;MAISAKLVKELREKTGAGMMDCKKALTETDGDIDKAVDFLREKGIAKAAKKSDRIAAEGLVHVEPRGNEAAIVEINSETDFVARNEGFQQLVKEIAIQVLDTKAESVEALLETELADGKSVDQRVKEAISTIGEKLSIRRFAIRTKTDNDSFGAYLHMGGRIGVLTVVEGSTEEEAAKDVAMHIAAINPKYVSSEQVSEDEIDHEREVLKQQALNEGKPEKIVEKMVEGRLRKYLQEICAVDQNFVKDPDQTVEAFLKSKGGKLVDFVRYEVGEGMEKREENFADEVKGQMK
;
A
#
# COMPACT_ATOMS: atom_id res chain seq x y z
N MET A 1 -25.23 -39.95 -0.47
CA MET A 1 -25.03 -40.22 0.98
C MET A 1 -25.39 -38.97 1.78
N ALA A 2 -25.87 -39.09 3.01
CA ALA A 2 -26.13 -37.90 3.85
C ALA A 2 -24.79 -37.34 4.36
N ILE A 3 -24.40 -36.14 3.89
CA ILE A 3 -23.19 -35.46 4.37
C ILE A 3 -23.39 -35.04 5.83
N SER A 4 -22.55 -35.56 6.72
CA SER A 4 -22.66 -35.29 8.17
C SER A 4 -22.18 -33.88 8.51
N ALA A 5 -22.78 -33.26 9.54
CA ALA A 5 -22.37 -31.94 10.01
C ALA A 5 -20.90 -31.91 10.50
N LYS A 6 -20.40 -33.03 11.04
CA LYS A 6 -19.00 -33.19 11.44
C LYS A 6 -18.07 -33.09 10.24
N LEU A 7 -18.42 -33.74 9.13
CA LEU A 7 -17.61 -33.73 7.91
C LEU A 7 -17.58 -32.34 7.26
N VAL A 8 -18.72 -31.63 7.27
CA VAL A 8 -18.78 -30.22 6.82
C VAL A 8 -17.91 -29.33 7.71
N LYS A 9 -17.96 -29.51 9.03
CA LYS A 9 -17.13 -28.77 9.98
C LYS A 9 -15.64 -29.03 9.73
N GLU A 10 -15.25 -30.28 9.53
CA GLU A 10 -13.86 -30.65 9.23
C GLU A 10 -13.35 -29.99 7.95
N LEU A 11 -14.12 -30.07 6.85
CA LEU A 11 -13.73 -29.42 5.60
C LEU A 11 -13.63 -27.89 5.76
N ARG A 12 -14.56 -27.29 6.52
CA ARG A 12 -14.55 -25.85 6.80
C ARG A 12 -13.33 -25.44 7.62
N GLU A 13 -12.94 -26.22 8.63
CA GLU A 13 -11.74 -25.96 9.43
C GLU A 13 -10.47 -26.09 8.58
N LYS A 14 -10.43 -27.04 7.62
CA LYS A 14 -9.30 -27.20 6.71
C LYS A 14 -9.17 -26.10 5.65
N THR A 15 -10.30 -25.59 5.15
CA THR A 15 -10.31 -24.72 3.94
C THR A 15 -10.66 -23.27 4.23
N GLY A 16 -11.29 -22.97 5.37
CA GLY A 16 -11.87 -21.67 5.68
C GLY A 16 -13.12 -21.32 4.87
N ALA A 17 -13.57 -22.17 3.95
CA ALA A 17 -14.68 -21.86 3.06
C ALA A 17 -16.03 -21.76 3.79
N GLY A 18 -17.00 -21.09 3.16
CA GLY A 18 -18.36 -20.94 3.68
C GLY A 18 -19.03 -22.28 3.97
N MET A 19 -19.87 -22.34 5.01
CA MET A 19 -20.52 -23.58 5.47
C MET A 19 -21.29 -24.29 4.35
N MET A 20 -22.04 -23.54 3.55
CA MET A 20 -22.82 -24.08 2.44
C MET A 20 -21.95 -24.51 1.25
N ASP A 21 -20.83 -23.82 1.01
CA ASP A 21 -19.88 -24.23 0.00
C ASP A 21 -19.21 -25.56 0.38
N CYS A 22 -18.81 -25.72 1.65
CA CYS A 22 -18.27 -26.97 2.17
C CYS A 22 -19.27 -28.12 2.04
N LYS A 23 -20.53 -27.88 2.44
CA LYS A 23 -21.58 -28.89 2.31
C LYS A 23 -21.83 -29.26 0.85
N LYS A 24 -21.84 -28.28 -0.06
CA LYS A 24 -22.03 -28.52 -1.49
C LYS A 24 -20.86 -29.30 -2.07
N ALA A 25 -19.62 -28.90 -1.79
CA ALA A 25 -18.43 -29.59 -2.24
C ALA A 25 -18.44 -31.06 -1.82
N LEU A 26 -18.70 -31.33 -0.53
CA LEU A 26 -18.84 -32.71 -0.03
C LEU A 26 -19.98 -33.48 -0.67
N THR A 27 -21.06 -32.81 -1.08
CA THR A 27 -22.18 -33.47 -1.77
C THR A 27 -21.77 -33.86 -3.19
N GLU A 28 -21.04 -33.00 -3.90
CA GLU A 28 -20.57 -33.22 -5.27
C GLU A 28 -19.40 -34.22 -5.35
N THR A 29 -18.69 -34.43 -4.24
CA THR A 29 -17.54 -35.35 -4.15
C THR A 29 -17.83 -36.60 -3.32
N ASP A 30 -19.10 -36.90 -3.09
CA ASP A 30 -19.55 -38.08 -2.34
C ASP A 30 -18.95 -38.22 -0.92
N GLY A 31 -18.63 -37.08 -0.29
CA GLY A 31 -18.04 -37.01 1.04
C GLY A 31 -16.52 -37.18 1.08
N ASP A 32 -15.86 -37.27 -0.06
CA ASP A 32 -14.40 -37.33 -0.18
C ASP A 32 -13.81 -35.93 0.11
N ILE A 33 -13.07 -35.82 1.22
CA ILE A 33 -12.52 -34.55 1.73
C ILE A 33 -11.48 -33.98 0.76
N ASP A 34 -10.57 -34.81 0.24
CA ASP A 34 -9.48 -34.33 -0.60
C ASP A 34 -10.04 -33.83 -1.94
N LYS A 35 -10.98 -34.57 -2.54
CA LYS A 35 -11.70 -34.10 -3.72
C LYS A 35 -12.54 -32.85 -3.43
N ALA A 36 -13.13 -32.73 -2.24
CA ALA A 36 -13.91 -31.56 -1.88
C ALA A 36 -13.03 -30.31 -1.74
N VAL A 37 -11.79 -30.46 -1.27
CA VAL A 37 -10.78 -29.39 -1.25
C VAL A 37 -10.46 -28.94 -2.67
N ASP A 38 -10.19 -29.88 -3.59
CA ASP A 38 -9.94 -29.56 -5.00
C ASP A 38 -11.13 -28.86 -5.66
N PHE A 39 -12.35 -29.36 -5.41
CA PHE A 39 -13.58 -28.76 -5.90
C PHE A 39 -13.75 -27.32 -5.38
N LEU A 40 -13.49 -27.07 -4.10
CA LEU A 40 -13.57 -25.73 -3.52
C LEU A 40 -12.53 -24.79 -4.12
N ARG A 41 -11.32 -25.28 -4.39
CA ARG A 41 -10.26 -24.50 -5.05
C ARG A 41 -10.66 -24.06 -6.45
N GLU A 42 -11.17 -24.98 -7.29
CA GLU A 42 -11.68 -24.64 -8.63
C GLU A 42 -12.83 -23.62 -8.58
N LYS A 43 -13.77 -23.80 -7.65
CA LYS A 43 -14.87 -22.83 -7.45
C LYS A 43 -14.38 -21.49 -6.93
N GLY A 44 -13.36 -21.48 -6.08
CA GLY A 44 -12.72 -20.27 -5.56
C GLY A 44 -12.15 -19.41 -6.69
N ILE A 45 -11.45 -20.02 -7.64
CA ILE A 45 -10.91 -19.34 -8.84
C ILE A 45 -12.05 -18.68 -9.63
N ALA A 46 -13.14 -19.40 -9.89
CA ALA A 46 -14.28 -18.85 -10.61
C ALA A 46 -14.98 -17.72 -9.82
N LYS A 47 -15.06 -17.83 -8.49
CA LYS A 47 -15.61 -16.79 -7.61
C LYS A 47 -14.73 -15.54 -7.56
N ALA A 48 -13.41 -15.69 -7.65
CA ALA A 48 -12.47 -14.58 -7.72
C ALA A 48 -12.58 -13.85 -9.07
N ALA A 49 -12.62 -14.59 -10.17
CA ALA A 49 -12.81 -14.02 -11.51
C ALA A 49 -14.09 -13.17 -11.59
N LYS A 50 -15.21 -13.62 -11.02
CA LYS A 50 -16.48 -12.86 -10.95
C LYS A 50 -16.43 -11.57 -10.13
N LYS A 51 -15.40 -11.39 -9.29
CA LYS A 51 -15.21 -10.18 -8.47
C LYS A 51 -14.13 -9.25 -9.03
N SER A 52 -13.41 -9.66 -10.08
CA SER A 52 -12.26 -8.93 -10.61
C SER A 52 -12.61 -7.50 -11.07
N ASP A 53 -13.83 -7.27 -11.56
CA ASP A 53 -14.29 -5.94 -12.01
C ASP A 53 -14.71 -4.99 -10.88
N ARG A 54 -14.75 -5.47 -9.63
CA ARG A 54 -15.18 -4.64 -8.50
C ARG A 54 -14.12 -3.61 -8.13
N ILE A 55 -14.55 -2.51 -7.51
CA ILE A 55 -13.64 -1.50 -6.96
C ILE A 55 -13.14 -1.98 -5.60
N ALA A 56 -11.82 -2.03 -5.43
CA ALA A 56 -11.15 -2.33 -4.17
C ALA A 56 -10.26 -1.13 -3.80
N ALA A 57 -10.84 -0.13 -3.14
CA ALA A 57 -10.17 1.13 -2.79
C ALA A 57 -9.81 1.24 -1.29
N GLU A 58 -10.14 0.21 -0.50
CA GLU A 58 -9.70 0.06 0.89
C GLU A 58 -8.58 -1.00 0.97
N GLY A 59 -8.11 -1.38 2.15
CA GLY A 59 -7.06 -2.39 2.33
C GLY A 59 -5.93 -1.97 3.26
N LEU A 60 -4.71 -2.45 2.99
CA LEU A 60 -3.54 -2.25 3.84
C LEU A 60 -2.26 -2.04 3.05
N VAL A 61 -1.42 -1.17 3.60
CA VAL A 61 0.02 -1.10 3.31
C VAL A 61 0.78 -1.82 4.41
N HIS A 62 1.79 -2.59 4.03
CA HIS A 62 2.75 -3.21 4.94
C HIS A 62 4.18 -2.87 4.52
N VAL A 63 5.07 -2.76 5.51
CA VAL A 63 6.50 -2.57 5.31
C VAL A 63 7.23 -3.72 6.01
N GLU A 64 8.05 -4.46 5.25
CA GLU A 64 8.82 -5.60 5.75
C GLU A 64 10.33 -5.31 5.51
N PRO A 65 11.07 -4.87 6.54
CA PRO A 65 12.53 -4.80 6.47
C PRO A 65 13.17 -6.17 6.71
N ARG A 66 14.23 -6.48 5.95
CA ARG A 66 15.04 -7.69 6.07
C ARG A 66 16.52 -7.41 5.80
N GLY A 67 17.28 -7.17 6.85
CA GLY A 67 18.69 -6.81 6.75
C GLY A 67 18.87 -5.51 5.96
N ASN A 68 19.51 -5.60 4.80
CA ASN A 68 19.80 -4.46 3.93
C ASN A 68 18.79 -4.28 2.79
N GLU A 69 17.67 -5.00 2.82
CA GLU A 69 16.56 -4.86 1.89
C GLU A 69 15.27 -4.60 2.66
N ALA A 70 14.34 -3.85 2.09
CA ALA A 70 13.01 -3.64 2.67
C ALA A 70 11.97 -3.53 1.56
N ALA A 71 10.83 -4.19 1.76
CA ALA A 71 9.70 -4.11 0.84
C ALA A 71 8.57 -3.28 1.47
N ILE A 72 7.90 -2.48 0.66
CA ILE A 72 6.62 -1.87 0.97
C ILE A 72 5.59 -2.37 -0.05
N VAL A 73 4.44 -2.83 0.41
CA VAL A 73 3.38 -3.40 -0.45
C VAL A 73 2.02 -2.82 -0.07
N GLU A 74 1.21 -2.47 -1.07
CA GLU A 74 -0.21 -2.14 -0.92
C GLU A 74 -1.07 -3.27 -1.49
N ILE A 75 -1.93 -3.84 -0.66
CA ILE A 75 -2.96 -4.80 -1.09
C ILE A 75 -4.32 -4.23 -0.72
N ASN A 76 -5.21 -4.17 -1.71
CA ASN A 76 -6.52 -3.58 -1.55
C ASN A 76 -7.62 -4.62 -1.32
N SER A 77 -8.70 -4.16 -0.68
CA SER A 77 -9.98 -4.84 -0.46
C SER A 77 -11.15 -3.92 -0.83
N GLU A 78 -12.37 -4.46 -0.90
CA GLU A 78 -13.57 -3.67 -1.18
C GLU A 78 -13.93 -2.79 0.03
N THR A 79 -13.79 -3.33 1.25
CA THR A 79 -14.15 -2.64 2.50
C THR A 79 -12.99 -2.51 3.48
N ASP A 80 -13.10 -1.57 4.42
CA ASP A 80 -12.14 -1.34 5.50
C ASP A 80 -12.23 -2.40 6.62
N PHE A 81 -13.33 -3.15 6.71
CA PHE A 81 -13.47 -4.26 7.65
C PHE A 81 -12.46 -5.38 7.39
N VAL A 82 -12.13 -5.63 6.12
CA VAL A 82 -11.13 -6.63 5.73
C VAL A 82 -9.74 -6.27 6.25
N ALA A 83 -9.40 -4.99 6.34
CA ALA A 83 -8.11 -4.54 6.89
C ALA A 83 -7.89 -4.96 8.36
N ARG A 84 -8.96 -5.25 9.10
CA ARG A 84 -8.90 -5.73 10.50
C ARG A 84 -8.88 -7.26 10.62
N ASN A 85 -9.04 -7.97 9.50
CA ASN A 85 -9.04 -9.42 9.48
C ASN A 85 -7.60 -9.97 9.59
N GLU A 86 -7.34 -10.81 10.58
CA GLU A 86 -6.01 -11.39 10.83
C GLU A 86 -5.47 -12.19 9.62
N GLY A 87 -6.35 -12.93 8.93
CA GLY A 87 -5.98 -13.70 7.74
C GLY A 87 -5.57 -12.81 6.57
N PHE A 88 -6.21 -11.64 6.44
CA PHE A 88 -5.80 -10.64 5.45
C PHE A 88 -4.46 -9.99 5.84
N GLN A 89 -4.29 -9.57 7.09
CA GLN A 89 -3.01 -9.01 7.57
C GLN A 89 -1.84 -9.99 7.36
N GLN A 90 -2.06 -11.28 7.63
CA GLN A 90 -1.07 -12.32 7.38
C GLN A 90 -0.76 -12.49 5.90
N LEU A 91 -1.76 -12.43 5.02
CA LEU A 91 -1.57 -12.45 3.56
C LEU A 91 -0.70 -11.27 3.10
N VAL A 92 -0.97 -10.06 3.60
CA VAL A 92 -0.20 -8.87 3.21
C VAL A 92 1.27 -9.01 3.62
N LYS A 93 1.53 -9.49 4.83
CA LYS A 93 2.89 -9.76 5.30
C LYS A 93 3.58 -10.87 4.49
N GLU A 94 2.88 -11.97 4.23
CA GLU A 94 3.38 -13.09 3.42
C GLU A 94 3.81 -12.62 2.03
N ILE A 95 3.00 -11.78 1.38
CA ILE A 95 3.33 -11.21 0.07
C ILE A 95 4.52 -10.25 0.16
N ALA A 96 4.64 -9.44 1.21
CA ALA A 96 5.80 -8.57 1.39
C ALA A 96 7.11 -9.37 1.52
N ILE A 97 7.08 -10.50 2.24
CA ILE A 97 8.21 -11.42 2.35
C ILE A 97 8.53 -12.03 0.97
N GLN A 98 7.51 -12.47 0.24
CA GLN A 98 7.67 -13.06 -1.09
C GLN A 98 8.28 -12.06 -2.09
N VAL A 99 7.91 -10.78 -2.01
CA VAL A 99 8.53 -9.70 -2.80
C VAL A 99 10.04 -9.65 -2.54
N LEU A 100 10.47 -9.77 -1.30
CA LEU A 100 11.90 -9.77 -0.95
C LEU A 100 12.62 -11.06 -1.36
N ASP A 101 11.95 -12.22 -1.26
CA ASP A 101 12.54 -13.52 -1.63
C ASP A 101 12.79 -13.64 -3.12
N THR A 102 11.87 -13.11 -3.92
CA THR A 102 11.87 -13.29 -5.38
C THR A 102 12.44 -12.09 -6.12
N LYS A 103 12.39 -10.90 -5.50
CA LYS A 103 12.75 -9.62 -6.11
C LYS A 103 12.02 -9.39 -7.43
N ALA A 104 10.75 -9.80 -7.48
CA ALA A 104 9.90 -9.60 -8.65
C ALA A 104 9.91 -8.12 -9.08
N GLU A 105 10.00 -7.87 -10.40
CA GLU A 105 10.11 -6.50 -10.94
C GLU A 105 8.73 -5.85 -11.16
N SER A 106 7.66 -6.64 -11.15
CA SER A 106 6.29 -6.16 -11.33
C SER A 106 5.28 -7.04 -10.57
N VAL A 107 4.03 -6.56 -10.47
CA VAL A 107 2.93 -7.32 -9.85
C VAL A 107 2.65 -8.60 -10.64
N GLU A 108 2.70 -8.53 -11.97
CA GLU A 108 2.49 -9.67 -12.86
C GLU A 108 3.56 -10.74 -12.61
N ALA A 109 4.83 -10.34 -12.54
CA ALA A 109 5.93 -11.26 -12.21
C ALA A 109 5.75 -11.87 -10.82
N LEU A 110 5.36 -11.06 -9.82
CA LEU A 110 5.14 -11.53 -8.45
C LEU A 110 4.04 -12.59 -8.38
N LEU A 111 2.94 -12.40 -9.11
CA LEU A 111 1.80 -13.32 -9.15
C LEU A 111 2.18 -14.73 -9.63
N GLU A 112 3.20 -14.85 -10.48
CA GLU A 112 3.72 -16.11 -11.01
C GLU A 112 4.70 -16.82 -10.06
N THR A 113 5.22 -16.14 -9.04
CA THR A 113 6.18 -16.74 -8.10
C THR A 113 5.51 -17.73 -7.14
N GLU A 114 6.26 -18.75 -6.72
CA GLU A 114 5.79 -19.78 -5.79
C GLU A 114 6.16 -19.46 -4.34
N LEU A 115 5.18 -19.63 -3.45
CA LEU A 115 5.35 -19.60 -2.00
C LEU A 115 6.00 -20.91 -1.50
N ALA A 116 6.40 -20.93 -0.23
CA ALA A 116 7.06 -22.08 0.37
C ALA A 116 6.24 -23.39 0.35
N ASP A 117 4.91 -23.30 0.23
CA ASP A 117 4.01 -24.44 0.11
C ASP A 117 3.80 -24.92 -1.35
N GLY A 118 4.50 -24.31 -2.31
CA GLY A 118 4.45 -24.62 -3.74
C GLY A 118 3.28 -23.96 -4.49
N LYS A 119 2.46 -23.13 -3.83
CA LYS A 119 1.39 -22.39 -4.51
C LYS A 119 1.92 -21.09 -5.09
N SER A 120 1.43 -20.71 -6.28
CA SER A 120 1.70 -19.37 -6.80
C SER A 120 1.05 -18.28 -5.92
N VAL A 121 1.61 -17.08 -5.90
CA VAL A 121 1.00 -15.92 -5.24
C VAL A 121 -0.42 -15.65 -5.75
N ASP A 122 -0.66 -15.78 -7.06
CA ASP A 122 -2.00 -15.63 -7.65
C ASP A 122 -3.02 -16.63 -7.05
N GLN A 123 -2.65 -17.91 -6.96
CA GLN A 123 -3.50 -18.92 -6.32
C GLN A 123 -3.79 -18.56 -4.86
N ARG A 124 -2.76 -18.13 -4.11
CA ARG A 124 -2.91 -17.74 -2.70
C ARG A 124 -3.87 -16.56 -2.52
N VAL A 125 -3.82 -15.55 -3.40
CA VAL A 125 -4.74 -14.40 -3.40
C VAL A 125 -6.16 -14.85 -3.76
N LYS A 126 -6.33 -15.72 -4.77
CA LYS A 126 -7.64 -16.28 -5.16
C LYS A 126 -8.29 -17.10 -4.05
N GLU A 127 -7.51 -17.88 -3.30
CA GLU A 127 -7.98 -18.59 -2.11
C GLU A 127 -8.47 -17.60 -1.04
N ALA A 128 -7.70 -16.54 -0.79
CA ALA A 128 -8.10 -15.49 0.15
C ALA A 128 -9.40 -14.79 -0.27
N ILE A 129 -9.58 -14.48 -1.56
CA ILE A 129 -10.83 -13.92 -2.12
C ILE A 129 -12.01 -14.87 -1.91
N SER A 130 -11.81 -16.18 -2.05
CA SER A 130 -12.86 -17.17 -1.83
C SER A 130 -13.30 -17.23 -0.38
N THR A 131 -12.36 -17.11 0.55
CA THR A 131 -12.61 -17.16 2.00
C THR A 131 -13.18 -15.85 2.54
N ILE A 132 -12.60 -14.71 2.16
CA ILE A 132 -13.02 -13.37 2.60
C ILE A 132 -14.32 -12.95 1.91
N GLY A 133 -14.51 -13.32 0.65
CA GLY A 133 -15.71 -12.99 -0.11
C GLY A 133 -15.69 -11.60 -0.77
N GLU A 134 -14.57 -10.89 -0.72
CA GLU A 134 -14.34 -9.61 -1.41
C GLU A 134 -13.25 -9.74 -2.47
N LYS A 135 -13.24 -8.85 -3.46
CA LYS A 135 -12.09 -8.64 -4.34
C LYS A 135 -10.89 -8.22 -3.50
N LEU A 136 -9.78 -8.90 -3.73
CA LEU A 136 -8.47 -8.51 -3.24
C LEU A 136 -7.55 -8.28 -4.43
N SER A 137 -6.65 -7.32 -4.33
CA SER A 137 -5.65 -7.08 -5.39
C SER A 137 -4.34 -6.59 -4.80
N ILE A 138 -3.24 -7.20 -5.21
CA ILE A 138 -1.90 -6.63 -5.03
C ILE A 138 -1.82 -5.45 -5.99
N ARG A 139 -1.73 -4.23 -5.45
CA ARG A 139 -1.81 -3.03 -6.28
C ARG A 139 -0.44 -2.54 -6.71
N ARG A 140 0.47 -2.44 -5.76
CA ARG A 140 1.83 -1.96 -5.98
C ARG A 140 2.75 -2.43 -4.87
N PHE A 141 4.03 -2.56 -5.18
CA PHE A 141 5.07 -2.75 -4.20
C PHE A 141 6.33 -2.00 -4.64
N ALA A 142 7.25 -1.81 -3.72
CA ALA A 142 8.58 -1.31 -4.00
C ALA A 142 9.58 -2.00 -3.07
N ILE A 143 10.79 -2.24 -3.58
CA ILE A 143 11.94 -2.69 -2.78
C ILE A 143 12.91 -1.53 -2.67
N ARG A 144 13.48 -1.34 -1.48
CA ARG A 144 14.60 -0.44 -1.23
C ARG A 144 15.73 -1.21 -0.58
N THR A 145 16.94 -0.77 -0.87
CA THR A 145 18.17 -1.34 -0.35
C THR A 145 18.98 -0.29 0.39
N LYS A 146 19.79 -0.72 1.35
CA LYS A 146 20.69 0.13 2.11
C LYS A 146 22.02 -0.58 2.34
N THR A 147 23.04 0.12 2.84
CA THR A 147 24.27 -0.50 3.34
C THR A 147 24.23 -0.73 4.85
N ASP A 148 25.27 -1.36 5.40
CA ASP A 148 25.41 -1.56 6.86
C ASP A 148 25.60 -0.24 7.63
N ASN A 149 25.97 0.86 6.95
CA ASN A 149 26.16 2.18 7.55
C ASN A 149 24.88 3.04 7.51
N ASP A 150 23.81 2.49 6.93
CA ASP A 150 22.56 3.20 6.66
C ASP A 150 21.43 2.60 7.50
N SER A 151 20.31 3.32 7.56
CA SER A 151 19.10 2.87 8.27
C SER A 151 17.86 2.98 7.39
N PHE A 152 16.93 2.04 7.61
CA PHE A 152 15.57 2.17 7.11
C PHE A 152 14.70 2.84 8.18
N GLY A 153 13.76 3.69 7.76
CA GLY A 153 12.64 4.11 8.59
C GLY A 153 11.36 3.48 8.08
N ALA A 154 10.87 2.45 8.77
CA ALA A 154 9.59 1.81 8.47
C ALA A 154 8.50 2.35 9.42
N TYR A 155 7.44 2.95 8.86
CA TYR A 155 6.33 3.47 9.64
C TYR A 155 4.98 3.13 9.01
N LEU A 156 4.06 2.61 9.84
CA LEU A 156 2.68 2.35 9.49
C LEU A 156 1.76 3.26 10.33
N HIS A 157 0.98 4.09 9.67
CA HIS A 157 -0.01 4.97 10.30
C HIS A 157 -1.41 4.33 10.26
N MET A 158 -2.20 4.53 11.32
CA MET A 158 -3.59 4.05 11.43
C MET A 158 -3.75 2.56 11.04
N GLY A 159 -2.84 1.72 11.51
CA GLY A 159 -2.89 0.27 11.26
C GLY A 159 -2.56 -0.15 9.83
N GLY A 160 -1.87 0.70 9.05
CA GLY A 160 -1.46 0.39 7.67
C GLY A 160 -2.27 1.11 6.60
N ARG A 161 -3.12 2.09 6.96
CA ARG A 161 -3.79 2.95 5.98
C ARG A 161 -2.79 3.81 5.19
N ILE A 162 -1.72 4.23 5.86
CA ILE A 162 -0.56 4.86 5.23
C ILE A 162 0.66 4.08 5.67
N GLY A 163 1.53 3.70 4.74
CA GLY A 163 2.84 3.13 5.03
C GLY A 163 3.94 3.96 4.40
N VAL A 164 5.05 4.10 5.12
CA VAL A 164 6.22 4.82 4.67
C VAL A 164 7.48 3.99 4.93
N LEU A 165 8.35 3.95 3.94
CA LEU A 165 9.69 3.38 4.01
C LEU A 165 10.70 4.45 3.59
N THR A 166 11.54 4.91 4.50
CA THR A 166 12.65 5.85 4.22
C THR A 166 13.98 5.11 4.16
N VAL A 167 14.91 5.63 3.37
CA VAL A 167 16.33 5.23 3.35
C VAL A 167 17.16 6.42 3.80
N VAL A 168 17.87 6.27 4.92
CA VAL A 168 18.77 7.28 5.47
C VAL A 168 20.21 6.77 5.33
N GLU A 169 20.98 7.46 4.51
CA GLU A 169 22.40 7.15 4.27
C GLU A 169 23.28 7.74 5.38
N GLY A 170 24.33 7.02 5.76
CA GLY A 170 25.39 7.50 6.65
C GLY A 170 25.05 7.47 8.14
N SER A 171 23.88 6.96 8.51
CA SER A 171 23.48 6.78 9.90
C SER A 171 22.74 5.46 10.11
N THR A 172 23.09 4.74 11.17
CA THR A 172 22.41 3.53 11.62
C THR A 172 21.32 3.81 12.67
N GLU A 173 20.97 5.08 12.89
CA GLU A 173 19.96 5.51 13.86
C GLU A 173 18.53 5.27 13.32
N GLU A 174 18.04 4.03 13.44
CA GLU A 174 16.72 3.62 12.91
C GLU A 174 15.55 4.46 13.45
N GLU A 175 15.60 4.89 14.72
CA GLU A 175 14.55 5.75 15.27
C GLU A 175 14.56 7.14 14.61
N ALA A 176 15.70 7.68 14.20
CA ALA A 176 15.75 8.93 13.44
C ALA A 176 15.16 8.75 12.03
N ALA A 177 15.47 7.63 11.36
CA ALA A 177 14.90 7.32 10.05
C ALA A 177 13.38 7.13 10.11
N LYS A 178 12.89 6.44 11.15
CA LYS A 178 11.46 6.24 11.42
C LYS A 178 10.74 7.53 11.77
N ASP A 179 11.39 8.43 12.50
CA ASP A 179 10.86 9.75 12.79
C ASP A 179 10.65 10.60 11.54
N VAL A 180 11.56 10.49 10.56
CA VAL A 180 11.38 11.09 9.24
C VAL A 180 10.29 10.37 8.44
N ALA A 181 10.16 9.05 8.56
CA ALA A 181 9.05 8.30 7.95
C ALA A 181 7.68 8.76 8.50
N MET A 182 7.58 9.07 9.80
CA MET A 182 6.39 9.66 10.41
C MET A 182 6.08 11.06 9.84
N HIS A 183 7.11 11.89 9.65
CA HIS A 183 6.96 13.20 9.04
C HIS A 183 6.43 13.09 7.61
N ILE A 184 7.03 12.22 6.79
CA ILE A 184 6.60 11.98 5.40
C ILE A 184 5.16 11.44 5.36
N ALA A 185 4.78 10.56 6.30
CA ALA A 185 3.41 10.06 6.38
C ALA A 185 2.40 11.19 6.57
N ALA A 186 2.74 12.18 7.40
CA ALA A 186 1.89 13.31 7.76
C ALA A 186 1.85 14.41 6.69
N ILE A 187 2.99 14.76 6.09
CA ILE A 187 3.11 15.91 5.18
C ILE A 187 2.90 15.52 3.71
N ASN A 188 3.15 14.26 3.34
CA ASN A 188 3.07 13.77 1.97
C ASN A 188 3.93 14.58 0.97
N PRO A 189 5.25 14.76 1.22
CA PRO A 189 6.14 15.34 0.22
C PRO A 189 6.17 14.48 -1.05
N LYS A 190 6.45 15.11 -2.19
CA LYS A 190 6.61 14.43 -3.48
C LYS A 190 8.03 13.95 -3.71
N TYR A 191 9.01 14.70 -3.22
CA TYR A 191 10.43 14.51 -3.51
C TYR A 191 11.25 14.51 -2.23
N VAL A 192 12.43 13.89 -2.26
CA VAL A 192 13.43 14.02 -1.20
C VAL A 192 13.95 15.45 -1.17
N SER A 193 14.43 15.94 -2.30
CA SER A 193 15.05 17.26 -2.47
C SER A 193 14.67 17.89 -3.81
N SER A 194 14.93 19.19 -3.95
CA SER A 194 14.73 19.93 -5.20
C SER A 194 15.54 19.39 -6.38
N GLU A 195 16.61 18.64 -6.13
CA GLU A 195 17.42 17.98 -7.17
C GLU A 195 16.65 16.90 -7.94
N GLN A 196 15.56 16.38 -7.36
CA GLN A 196 14.69 15.38 -8.00
C GLN A 196 13.54 16.02 -8.79
N VAL A 197 13.35 17.34 -8.70
CA VAL A 197 12.29 18.04 -9.41
C VAL A 197 12.77 18.36 -10.83
N SER A 198 11.99 17.95 -11.83
CA SER A 198 12.34 18.22 -13.23
C SER A 198 12.33 19.72 -13.54
N GLU A 199 13.20 20.14 -14.47
CA GLU A 199 13.22 21.53 -14.95
C GLU A 199 11.87 21.93 -15.56
N ASP A 200 11.20 21.01 -16.26
CA ASP A 200 9.86 21.23 -16.81
C ASP A 200 8.82 21.53 -15.73
N GLU A 201 8.83 20.82 -14.59
CA GLU A 201 7.91 21.10 -13.46
C GLU A 201 8.22 22.45 -12.80
N ILE A 202 9.52 22.77 -12.64
CA ILE A 202 9.96 24.06 -12.09
C ILE A 202 9.52 25.21 -13.00
N ASP A 203 9.73 25.09 -14.31
CA ASP A 203 9.40 26.11 -15.29
C ASP A 203 7.89 26.29 -15.43
N HIS A 204 7.14 25.19 -15.41
CA HIS A 204 5.68 25.22 -15.39
C HIS A 204 5.16 25.96 -14.16
N GLU A 205 5.62 25.59 -12.96
CA GLU A 205 5.19 26.24 -11.72
C GLU A 205 5.61 27.72 -11.70
N ARG A 206 6.82 28.05 -12.18
CA ARG A 206 7.28 29.44 -12.30
C ARG A 206 6.33 30.28 -13.16
N GLU A 207 5.90 29.76 -14.30
CA GLU A 207 4.95 30.46 -15.18
C GLU A 207 3.58 30.63 -14.51
N VAL A 208 3.07 29.59 -13.83
CA VAL A 208 1.82 29.68 -13.06
C VAL A 208 1.90 30.80 -12.00
N LEU A 209 2.97 30.81 -11.21
CA LEU A 209 3.19 31.82 -10.17
C LEU A 209 3.36 33.24 -10.74
N LYS A 210 3.98 33.37 -11.92
CA LYS A 210 4.11 34.65 -12.63
C LYS A 210 2.76 35.18 -13.07
N GLN A 211 1.92 34.35 -13.67
CA GLN A 211 0.57 34.73 -14.07
C GLN A 211 -0.29 35.14 -12.85
N GLN A 212 -0.18 34.41 -11.73
CA GLN A 212 -0.84 34.81 -10.48
C GLN A 212 -0.40 36.21 -10.01
N ALA A 213 0.90 36.48 -9.96
CA ALA A 213 1.42 37.76 -9.51
C ALA A 213 1.06 38.93 -10.44
N LEU A 214 0.99 38.71 -11.75
CA LEU A 214 0.50 39.70 -12.72
C LEU A 214 -0.99 40.00 -12.53
N ASN A 215 -1.81 38.97 -12.31
CA ASN A 215 -3.24 39.11 -12.05
C ASN A 215 -3.55 39.83 -10.72
N GLU A 216 -2.63 39.81 -9.76
CA GLU A 216 -2.69 40.61 -8.52
C GLU A 216 -2.37 42.11 -8.75
N GLY A 217 -2.10 42.53 -9.99
CA GLY A 217 -1.83 43.93 -10.34
C GLY A 217 -0.45 44.43 -9.89
N LYS A 218 0.52 43.53 -9.69
CA LYS A 218 1.87 43.89 -9.24
C LYS A 218 2.72 44.38 -10.41
N PRO A 219 3.58 45.41 -10.21
CA PRO A 219 4.54 45.85 -11.22
C PRO A 219 5.52 44.72 -11.60
N GLU A 220 5.89 44.60 -12.89
CA GLU A 220 6.76 43.54 -13.41
C GLU A 220 8.07 43.36 -12.62
N LYS A 221 8.71 44.46 -12.21
CA LYS A 221 9.96 44.43 -11.41
C LYS A 221 9.79 43.78 -10.03
N ILE A 222 8.56 43.74 -9.50
CA ILE A 222 8.23 43.09 -8.22
C ILE A 222 7.81 41.64 -8.48
N VAL A 223 7.16 41.36 -9.61
CA VAL A 223 6.70 40.03 -10.01
C VAL A 223 7.85 39.02 -10.00
N GLU A 224 8.99 39.33 -10.63
CA GLU A 224 10.14 38.40 -10.67
C GLU A 224 10.60 37.98 -9.27
N LYS A 225 10.79 38.95 -8.35
CA LYS A 225 11.20 38.66 -6.98
C LYS A 225 10.13 37.89 -6.20
N MET A 226 8.85 38.17 -6.45
CA MET A 226 7.73 37.45 -5.82
C MET A 226 7.66 36.01 -6.28
N VAL A 227 7.84 35.77 -7.59
CA VAL A 227 7.82 34.42 -8.17
C VAL A 227 8.93 33.58 -7.57
N GLU A 228 10.16 34.09 -7.48
CA GLU A 228 11.28 33.37 -6.85
C GLU A 228 11.01 33.02 -5.39
N GLY A 229 10.42 33.94 -4.61
CA GLY A 229 10.03 33.67 -3.24
C GLY A 229 8.94 32.60 -3.12
N ARG A 230 7.92 32.65 -3.99
CA ARG A 230 6.83 31.66 -4.03
C ARG A 230 7.33 30.29 -4.50
N LEU A 231 8.23 30.25 -5.48
CA LEU A 231 8.83 29.02 -5.97
C LEU A 231 9.67 28.33 -4.90
N ARG A 232 10.45 29.08 -4.12
CA ARG A 232 11.16 28.53 -2.95
C ARG A 232 10.20 27.91 -1.94
N LYS A 233 9.08 28.58 -1.66
CA LYS A 233 8.05 28.05 -0.75
C LYS A 233 7.41 26.78 -1.31
N TYR A 234 7.10 26.76 -2.61
CA TYR A 234 6.58 25.58 -3.30
C TYR A 234 7.55 24.39 -3.18
N LEU A 235 8.84 24.61 -3.47
CA LEU A 235 9.88 23.59 -3.32
C LEU A 235 9.95 23.09 -1.87
N GLN A 236 9.89 24.00 -0.89
CA GLN A 236 9.82 23.65 0.52
C GLN A 236 8.58 22.80 0.87
N GLU A 237 7.44 23.03 0.22
CA GLU A 237 6.21 22.26 0.45
C GLU A 237 6.29 20.85 -0.18
N ILE A 238 7.02 20.66 -1.27
CA ILE A 238 7.07 19.36 -1.97
C ILE A 238 8.33 18.53 -1.69
N CYS A 239 9.40 19.11 -1.14
CA CYS A 239 10.68 18.45 -0.88
C CYS A 239 10.85 18.14 0.61
N ALA A 240 10.96 16.86 0.97
CA ALA A 240 11.01 16.40 2.35
C ALA A 240 12.15 17.05 3.16
N VAL A 241 13.35 17.18 2.59
CA VAL A 241 14.52 17.71 3.31
C VAL A 241 14.38 19.19 3.68
N ASP A 242 13.61 19.96 2.92
CA ASP A 242 13.41 21.40 3.09
C ASP A 242 12.29 21.73 4.10
N GLN A 243 11.43 20.73 4.40
CA GLN A 243 10.28 20.88 5.29
C GLN A 243 10.70 21.06 6.75
N ASN A 244 9.98 21.91 7.48
CA ASN A 244 10.08 21.98 8.94
C ASN A 244 9.64 20.65 9.54
N PHE A 245 10.45 20.11 10.45
CA PHE A 245 10.26 18.77 10.96
C PHE A 245 9.04 18.71 11.91
N VAL A 246 8.17 17.71 11.73
CA VAL A 246 6.86 17.65 12.42
C VAL A 246 7.01 17.51 13.94
N LYS A 247 8.05 16.81 14.41
CA LYS A 247 8.30 16.66 15.86
C LYS A 247 9.05 17.85 16.47
N ASP A 248 9.75 18.62 15.64
CA ASP A 248 10.49 19.81 16.07
C ASP A 248 10.52 20.85 14.92
N PRO A 249 9.51 21.72 14.85
CA PRO A 249 9.36 22.67 13.74
C PRO A 249 10.42 23.77 13.67
N ASP A 250 11.31 23.87 14.67
CA ASP A 250 12.40 24.85 14.71
C ASP A 250 13.58 24.46 13.80
N GLN A 251 13.59 23.23 13.28
CA GLN A 251 14.59 22.72 12.34
C GLN A 251 13.94 22.02 11.15
N THR A 252 14.68 21.93 10.03
CA THR A 252 14.25 21.15 8.86
C THR A 252 14.53 19.66 9.07
N VAL A 253 13.91 18.81 8.26
CA VAL A 253 14.23 17.37 8.20
C VAL A 253 15.71 17.15 7.87
N GLU A 254 16.28 17.95 6.96
CA GLU A 254 17.71 17.86 6.64
C GLU A 254 18.60 18.16 7.85
N ALA A 255 18.30 19.24 8.58
CA ALA A 255 19.06 19.64 9.76
C ALA A 255 18.96 18.58 10.87
N PHE A 256 17.76 18.01 11.06
CA PHE A 256 17.54 16.92 12.00
C PHE A 256 18.40 15.70 11.66
N LEU A 257 18.35 15.21 10.42
CA LEU A 257 19.14 14.05 10.01
C LEU A 257 20.65 14.32 10.06
N LYS A 258 21.11 15.50 9.63
CA LYS A 258 22.52 15.91 9.75
C LYS A 258 22.99 15.87 11.21
N SER A 259 22.16 16.27 12.17
CA SER A 259 22.48 16.17 13.61
C SER A 259 22.64 14.73 14.10
N LYS A 260 22.12 13.75 13.35
CA LYS A 260 22.23 12.31 13.58
C LYS A 260 23.25 11.63 12.66
N GLY A 261 24.05 12.41 11.92
CA GLY A 261 25.03 11.93 10.96
C GLY A 261 24.45 11.37 9.66
N GLY A 262 23.14 11.50 9.43
CA GLY A 262 22.45 10.89 8.30
C GLY A 262 21.97 11.90 7.25
N LYS A 263 21.61 11.38 6.07
CA LYS A 263 20.93 12.11 5.01
C LYS A 263 19.80 11.26 4.44
N LEU A 264 18.61 11.85 4.25
CA LEU A 264 17.52 11.19 3.52
C LEU A 264 17.91 11.09 2.05
N VAL A 265 17.94 9.89 1.50
CA VAL A 265 18.29 9.66 0.09
C VAL A 265 17.11 9.13 -0.72
N ASP A 266 16.16 8.47 -0.08
CA ASP A 266 14.97 7.94 -0.74
C ASP A 266 13.82 7.75 0.26
N PHE A 267 12.59 7.75 -0.25
CA PHE A 267 11.43 7.25 0.47
C PHE A 267 10.38 6.71 -0.48
N VAL A 268 9.54 5.83 0.05
CA VAL A 268 8.27 5.42 -0.58
C VAL A 268 7.17 5.64 0.43
N ARG A 269 6.12 6.37 0.03
CA ARG A 269 4.88 6.53 0.79
C ARG A 269 3.74 5.96 -0.02
N TYR A 270 2.96 5.06 0.57
CA TYR A 270 1.69 4.62 0.03
C TYR A 270 0.57 4.99 0.98
N GLU A 271 -0.51 5.53 0.41
CA GLU A 271 -1.81 5.65 1.06
C GLU A 271 -2.79 4.71 0.36
N VAL A 272 -3.51 3.92 1.15
CA VAL A 272 -4.46 2.93 0.66
C VAL A 272 -5.51 3.60 -0.23
N GLY A 273 -5.63 3.11 -1.47
CA GLY A 273 -6.63 3.57 -2.43
C GLY A 273 -6.34 4.96 -3.01
N GLU A 274 -5.16 5.53 -2.78
CA GLU A 274 -4.77 6.84 -3.31
C GLU A 274 -4.99 6.94 -4.82
N GLY A 275 -5.81 7.88 -5.29
CA GLY A 275 -6.12 8.04 -6.71
C GLY A 275 -7.12 7.03 -7.29
N MET A 276 -7.76 6.20 -6.47
CA MET A 276 -8.86 5.33 -6.88
C MET A 276 -10.22 5.98 -6.58
N GLU A 277 -11.18 5.82 -7.49
CA GLU A 277 -12.57 6.17 -7.21
C GLU A 277 -13.09 5.30 -6.06
N LYS A 278 -13.62 5.94 -5.02
CA LYS A 278 -14.30 5.23 -3.93
C LYS A 278 -15.74 4.97 -4.33
N ARG A 279 -16.22 3.74 -4.08
CA ARG A 279 -17.61 3.39 -4.28
C ARG A 279 -18.46 4.14 -3.25
N GLU A 280 -19.19 5.18 -3.68
CA GLU A 280 -20.25 5.80 -2.88
C GLU A 280 -21.54 5.01 -3.05
N GLU A 281 -21.93 4.25 -2.03
CA GLU A 281 -23.26 3.62 -1.99
C GLU A 281 -24.20 4.43 -1.10
N ASN A 282 -25.27 4.96 -1.70
CA ASN A 282 -26.36 5.54 -0.92
C ASN A 282 -27.19 4.41 -0.31
N PHE A 283 -26.95 4.13 0.97
CA PHE A 283 -27.66 3.09 1.73
C PHE A 283 -29.18 3.20 1.61
N ALA A 284 -29.73 4.42 1.53
CA ALA A 284 -31.17 4.62 1.39
C ALA A 284 -31.69 4.14 0.02
N ASP A 285 -30.90 4.31 -1.04
CA ASP A 285 -31.28 3.88 -2.38
C ASP A 285 -31.05 2.37 -2.56
N GLU A 286 -30.01 1.80 -1.93
CA GLU A 286 -29.81 0.36 -1.87
C GLU A 286 -30.99 -0.34 -1.17
N VAL A 287 -31.40 0.14 0.01
CA VAL A 287 -32.54 -0.40 0.76
C VAL A 287 -33.84 -0.29 -0.07
N LYS A 288 -34.08 0.85 -0.71
CA LYS A 288 -35.25 1.01 -1.61
C LYS A 288 -35.21 0.06 -2.81
N GLY A 289 -34.02 -0.25 -3.33
CA GLY A 289 -33.83 -1.18 -4.44
C GLY A 289 -34.14 -2.63 -4.07
N GLN A 290 -33.78 -3.05 -2.85
CA GLN A 290 -34.05 -4.41 -2.35
C GLN A 290 -35.49 -4.65 -1.88
N MET A 291 -36.27 -3.57 -1.67
CA MET A 291 -37.69 -3.64 -1.30
C MET A 291 -38.65 -3.75 -2.50
N LYS A 292 -38.13 -3.81 -3.73
CA LYS A 292 -38.90 -4.02 -4.96
C LYS A 292 -38.77 -5.46 -5.44
#